data_AF-A0A261VL75-F1
#
_entry.id   AF-A0A261VL75-F1
#
_cell.length_a   1.000
_cell.length_b   1.000
_cell.length_c   1.000
_cell.angle_alpha   90.00
_cell.angle_beta   90.00
_cell.angle_gamma   90.00
#
_symmetry.space_group_name_H-M   'P 1'
#
loop_
_entity.id
_entity.type
_entity.pdbx_description
1 polymer ?
#
loop_
_entity_poly.entity_id
_entity_poly.type
_entity_poly.pdbx_seq_one_letter_code
_entity_poly.pdbx_strand_id
1 'polypeptide(L)' 'MSAGFEGVRPASESSIEIGFLFEGRACVERLRLKPTAANLKKAAQRRAEILEAIARGDYHPQGK' A
#
# COMPACT_ATOMS: atom_id res chain seq x y z
N MET A 1 -6.08 -4.80 17.79
CA MET A 1 -6.63 -3.47 17.43
C MET A 1 -5.47 -2.57 17.04
N SER A 2 -5.31 -2.29 15.76
CA SER A 2 -4.40 -1.24 15.28
C SER A 2 -5.27 -0.27 14.50
N ALA A 3 -5.75 0.79 15.15
CA ALA A 3 -6.48 1.89 14.50
C ALA A 3 -5.50 2.79 13.71
N GLY A 4 -4.69 2.17 12.86
CA GLY A 4 -3.78 2.81 11.91
C GLY A 4 -4.14 2.33 10.51
N PHE A 5 -3.89 3.15 9.49
CA PHE A 5 -4.17 2.85 8.08
C PHE A 5 -3.78 1.40 7.74
N GLU A 6 -4.78 0.52 7.60
CA GLU A 6 -4.55 -0.93 7.62
C GLU A 6 -3.69 -1.34 6.43
N GLY A 7 -2.56 -2.00 6.70
CA GLY A 7 -1.57 -2.35 5.68
C GLY A 7 -0.77 -1.17 5.13
N VAL A 8 -0.82 0.03 5.71
CA VAL A 8 0.02 1.16 5.32
C VAL A 8 0.88 1.61 6.50
N ARG A 9 2.18 1.71 6.27
CA ARG A 9 3.13 2.09 7.33
C ARG A 9 4.24 3.01 6.82
N PRO A 10 4.76 3.91 7.67
CA PRO A 10 6.04 4.56 7.41
C PRO A 10 7.14 3.50 7.34
N ALA A 11 7.95 3.53 6.29
CA ALA A 11 9.08 2.61 6.13
C ALA A 11 10.42 3.32 6.36
N SER A 12 10.50 4.60 6.03
CA SER A 12 11.61 5.49 6.38
C SER A 12 11.12 6.93 6.46
N GLU A 13 12.01 7.87 6.77
CA GLU A 13 11.75 9.33 6.71
C GLU A 13 11.26 9.83 5.33
N SER A 14 11.45 9.05 4.28
CA SER A 14 11.17 9.41 2.88
C SER A 14 10.40 8.34 2.12
N SER A 15 9.90 7.30 2.81
CA SER A 15 9.13 6.26 2.16
C SER A 15 7.99 5.69 3.01
N ILE A 16 6.92 5.30 2.32
CA ILE A 16 5.74 4.63 2.87
C ILE A 16 5.65 3.26 2.21
N GLU A 17 5.32 2.24 2.98
CA GLU A 17 5.05 0.89 2.49
C GLU A 17 3.55 0.59 2.56
N ILE A 18 3.06 -0.09 1.53
CA ILE A 18 1.70 -0.59 1.40
C ILE A 18 1.77 -2.11 1.29
N GLY A 19 1.37 -2.80 2.36
CA GLY A 19 1.23 -4.25 2.41
C GLY A 19 -0.17 -4.71 1.98
N PHE A 20 -0.21 -5.71 1.10
CA PHE A 20 -1.44 -6.36 0.64
C PHE A 20 -1.16 -7.82 0.27
N LEU A 21 -2.23 -8.61 0.11
CA LEU A 21 -2.14 -9.99 -0.34
C LEU A 21 -2.52 -10.06 -1.82
N PHE A 22 -1.72 -10.74 -2.62
CA PHE A 22 -1.99 -11.01 -4.03
C PHE A 22 -1.60 -12.45 -4.34
N GLU A 23 -2.52 -13.24 -4.89
CA GLU A 23 -2.31 -14.66 -5.24
C GLU A 23 -1.73 -15.52 -4.09
N GLY A 24 -2.20 -15.28 -2.85
CA GLY A 24 -1.72 -15.99 -1.66
C GLY A 24 -0.32 -15.56 -1.18
N ARG A 25 0.27 -14.51 -1.77
CA ARG A 25 1.57 -13.96 -1.39
C ARG A 25 1.41 -12.59 -0.73
N ALA A 26 2.20 -12.35 0.31
CA ALA A 26 2.35 -11.02 0.90
C ALA A 26 3.21 -10.14 -0.02
N CYS A 27 2.60 -9.09 -0.56
CA CYS A 27 3.24 -8.11 -1.42
C CYS A 27 3.36 -6.77 -0.70
N VAL A 28 4.42 -6.03 -1.01
CA VAL A 28 4.67 -4.69 -0.46
C VAL A 28 4.98 -3.74 -1.61
N GLU A 29 4.12 -2.73 -1.81
CA GLU A 29 4.38 -1.61 -2.70
C GLU A 29 5.02 -0.47 -1.90
N ARG A 30 6.14 0.08 -2.38
CA ARG A 30 6.86 1.16 -1.70
C ARG A 30 6.70 2.47 -2.44
N LEU A 31 6.11 3.46 -1.77
CA LEU A 31 5.99 4.82 -2.27
C LEU A 31 7.14 5.67 -1.75
N ARG A 32 7.87 6.34 -2.65
CA ARG A 32 8.91 7.32 -2.31
C ARG A 32 8.29 8.66 -1.92
N LEU A 33 7.59 8.66 -0.79
CA LEU A 33 6.94 9.83 -0.21
C LEU A 33 7.28 9.92 1.27
N LYS A 34 7.51 11.14 1.78
CA LYS A 34 7.65 11.36 3.22
C LYS A 34 6.38 10.90 3.95
N PRO A 35 6.47 10.19 5.09
CA PRO A 35 5.33 9.66 5.82
C PRO A 35 4.60 10.74 6.63
N THR A 36 4.01 11.71 5.92
CA THR A 36 3.13 12.72 6.50
C THR A 36 1.70 12.18 6.57
N ALA A 37 0.84 12.74 7.42
CA ALA A 37 -0.56 12.31 7.54
C ALA A 37 -1.31 12.32 6.19
N ALA A 38 -1.08 13.34 5.36
CA ALA A 38 -1.67 13.43 4.02
C ALA A 38 -1.17 12.31 3.08
N ASN A 39 0.13 12.01 3.12
CA ASN A 39 0.72 10.96 2.28
C ASN A 39 0.33 9.56 2.76
N LEU A 40 0.17 9.35 4.08
CA LEU A 40 -0.38 8.11 4.63
C LEU A 40 -1.84 7.90 4.20
N LYS A 41 -2.66 8.96 4.20
CA LYS A 41 -4.03 8.91 3.67
C LYS A 41 -4.04 8.58 2.17
N LYS A 42 -3.12 9.14 1.39
CA LYS A 42 -2.96 8.83 -0.04
C LYS A 42 -2.51 7.38 -0.26
N ALA A 43 -1.58 6.89 0.55
CA ALA A 43 -1.13 5.50 0.49
C ALA A 43 -2.25 4.52 0.88
N ALA A 44 -3.12 4.89 1.81
CA ALA A 44 -4.30 4.09 2.17
C ALA A 44 -5.33 4.02 1.03
N GLN A 45 -5.58 5.13 0.35
CA GLN A 45 -6.40 5.15 -0.87
C GLN A 45 -5.79 4.27 -1.96
N ARG A 46 -4.48 4.40 -2.18
CA ARG A 46 -3.74 3.56 -3.13
C ARG A 46 -3.89 2.08 -2.79
N ARG A 47 -3.81 1.69 -1.51
CA ARG A 47 -4.06 0.31 -1.09
C ARG A 47 -5.46 -0.16 -1.45
N ALA A 48 -6.49 0.66 -1.23
CA ALA A 48 -7.85 0.33 -1.62
C ALA A 48 -7.96 0.10 -3.13
N GLU A 49 -7.40 1.00 -3.95
CA GLU A 49 -7.37 0.85 -5.41
C GLU A 49 -6.67 -0.44 -5.85
N ILE A 50 -5.56 -0.82 -5.20
CA ILE A 50 -4.86 -2.09 -5.44
C ILE A 50 -5.78 -3.27 -5.15
N LEU A 51 -6.41 -3.30 -3.97
CA LEU A 51 -7.31 -4.39 -3.58
C LEU A 51 -8.51 -4.50 -4.52
N GLU A 52 -9.07 -3.37 -4.95
CA GLU A 52 -10.14 -3.34 -5.95
C GLU A 52 -9.67 -3.85 -7.32
N ALA A 53 -8.47 -3.48 -7.77
CA ALA A 53 -7.88 -4.01 -9.00
C ALA A 53 -7.63 -5.52 -8.91
N ILE A 54 -7.16 -6.01 -7.76
CA ILE A 54 -6.96 -7.45 -7.49
C ILE A 54 -8.31 -8.17 -7.56
N ALA A 55 -9.35 -7.63 -6.92
CA ALA A 55 -10.69 -8.21 -6.93
C ALA A 55 -11.29 -8.26 -8.35
N ARG A 56 -10.94 -7.30 -9.22
CA ARG A 56 -11.32 -7.31 -10.64
C ARG A 56 -10.43 -8.19 -11.52
N GLY A 57 -9.30 -8.68 -11.01
CA GLY A 57 -8.31 -9.43 -11.79
C GLY A 57 -7.43 -8.57 -12.71
N ASP A 58 -7.37 -7.25 -12.48
CA ASP A 58 -6.67 -6.25 -13.30
C ASP A 58 -5.45 -5.65 -12.56
N TYR A 59 -5.04 -6.27 -11.45
CA TYR A 59 -3.85 -5.84 -10.74
C TYR A 59 -2.59 -6.40 -11.41
N HIS A 60 -1.76 -5.50 -11.92
CA HIS A 60 -0.44 -5.81 -12.45
C HIS A 60 0.65 -5.27 -11.52
N PRO A 61 1.44 -6.14 -10.87
CA PRO A 61 2.54 -5.69 -10.03
C PRO A 61 3.58 -4.95 -10.89
N GLN A 62 3.80 -3.67 -10.58
CA GLN A 62 4.76 -2.83 -11.28
C GLN A 62 6.18 -3.12 -10.74
N GLY A 63 6.96 -3.90 -11.49
CA GLY A 63 8.41 -4.01 -11.34
C GLY A 63 8.92 -5.01 -10.29
N LYS A 64 9.75 -5.94 -10.76
CA LYS A 64 10.97 -6.33 -10.05
C LYS A 64 12.13 -5.53 -10.63
#